data_AF-A0A6M8VLU3-F1
#
_entry.id   AF-A0A6M8VLU3-F1
#
_cell.length_a   1.000
_cell.length_b   1.000
_cell.length_c   1.000
_cell.angle_alpha   90.00
_cell.angle_beta   90.00
_cell.angle_gamma   90.00
#
_symmetry.space_group_name_H-M   'P 1'
#
loop_
_entity.id
_entity.type
_entity.pdbx_description
1 polymer ?
#
loop_
_entity_poly.entity_id
_entity_poly.type
_entity_poly.pdbx_seq_one_letter_code
_entity_poly.pdbx_strand_id
1 'polypeptide(L)'
;MTDQRLTYAMVNREERFFCMLLSHCLLANDGARQGFAKVVEENQEIPSLFSASPDLALYVEVAALRDFWRHLGNPNSKNPDVEEKRLRFLRKAVDWANTLDLGGAKGCALIPFELLEKSPGSPLWTEGGKSSHEPKLWSPARWSMKGLDEFPLSKPCAKRLMRLRWAFNAKPDILVLEGRRGLLIEAKVESGGGSNRDGYDQVQTQRDILSLWKHLELPGLDGTIHLVTLGKGRPLNKEAPHLTWQSVLEGIGKENMDQFTWECFRDSEALGVDL
;
A
#
# COMPACT_ATOMS: atom_id res chain seq x y z
N MET A 1 37.76 -23.44 -10.90
CA MET A 1 36.63 -22.57 -10.54
C MET A 1 37.16 -21.15 -10.60
N THR A 2 36.78 -20.38 -11.61
CA THR A 2 37.06 -18.94 -11.64
C THR A 2 36.35 -18.31 -10.46
N ASP A 3 37.09 -17.58 -9.64
CA ASP A 3 36.60 -16.85 -8.47
C ASP A 3 35.72 -15.68 -8.94
N GLN A 4 34.49 -16.01 -9.36
CA GLN A 4 33.49 -15.00 -9.69
C GLN A 4 33.11 -14.31 -8.38
N ARG A 5 33.59 -13.08 -8.22
CA ARG A 5 33.23 -12.24 -7.07
C ARG A 5 31.71 -12.03 -7.08
N LEU A 6 31.04 -12.55 -6.06
CA LEU A 6 29.63 -12.27 -5.81
C LEU A 6 29.44 -10.76 -5.60
N THR A 7 28.51 -10.15 -6.34
CA THR A 7 28.08 -8.77 -6.10
C THR A 7 27.00 -8.74 -5.01
N TYR A 8 26.70 -7.57 -4.43
CA TYR A 8 25.59 -7.49 -3.47
C TYR A 8 24.23 -7.70 -4.15
N ALA A 9 24.05 -7.25 -5.40
CA ALA A 9 22.83 -7.46 -6.17
C ALA A 9 22.51 -8.94 -6.35
N MET A 10 23.55 -9.76 -6.53
CA MET A 10 23.43 -11.22 -6.59
C MET A 10 22.83 -11.84 -5.32
N VAL A 11 23.02 -11.26 -4.14
CA VAL A 11 22.52 -11.84 -2.88
C VAL A 11 21.33 -11.08 -2.29
N ASN A 12 21.06 -9.87 -2.78
CA ASN A 12 19.93 -9.08 -2.32
C ASN A 12 18.63 -9.64 -2.90
N ARG A 13 17.69 -9.99 -2.01
CA ARG A 13 16.36 -10.52 -2.36
C ARG A 13 15.22 -9.62 -1.91
N GLU A 14 15.53 -8.46 -1.35
CA GLU A 14 14.54 -7.51 -0.86
C GLU A 14 13.76 -6.91 -2.03
N GLU A 15 12.43 -7.10 -2.05
CA GLU A 15 11.54 -6.58 -3.10
C GLU A 15 11.72 -5.07 -3.31
N ARG A 16 11.99 -4.34 -2.22
CA ARG A 16 12.26 -2.90 -2.22
C ARG A 16 13.42 -2.50 -3.12
N PHE A 17 14.47 -3.32 -3.20
CA PHE A 17 15.63 -3.01 -4.04
C PHE A 17 15.24 -3.02 -5.51
N PHE A 18 14.53 -4.05 -5.96
CA PHE A 18 14.05 -4.16 -7.33
C PHE A 18 13.01 -3.09 -7.68
N CYS A 19 12.15 -2.73 -6.72
CA CYS A 19 11.23 -1.61 -6.90
C CYS A 19 11.94 -0.28 -7.10
N MET A 20 13.06 -0.05 -6.40
CA MET A 20 13.90 1.14 -6.57
C MET A 20 14.59 1.15 -7.93
N LEU A 21 15.11 0.01 -8.39
CA LEU A 21 15.70 -0.14 -9.72
C LEU A 21 14.69 0.17 -10.83
N LEU A 22 13.49 -0.43 -10.76
CA LEU A 22 12.41 -0.16 -11.70
C LEU A 22 12.02 1.33 -11.67
N SER A 23 11.81 1.89 -10.48
CA SER A 23 11.46 3.31 -10.33
C SER A 23 12.54 4.22 -10.91
N HIS A 24 13.82 3.88 -10.73
CA HIS A 24 14.94 4.61 -11.33
C HIS A 24 14.89 4.57 -12.86
N CYS A 25 14.74 3.38 -13.46
CA CYS A 25 14.62 3.25 -14.92
C CYS A 25 13.49 4.11 -15.48
N LEU A 26 12.31 4.04 -14.87
CA LEU A 26 11.14 4.79 -15.32
C LEU A 26 11.33 6.30 -15.17
N LEU A 27 12.01 6.78 -14.12
CA LEU A 27 12.30 8.21 -13.98
C LEU A 27 13.38 8.69 -14.96
N ALA A 28 14.41 7.87 -15.21
CA ALA A 28 15.60 8.27 -15.93
C ALA A 28 15.45 8.22 -17.46
N ASN A 29 14.54 7.39 -17.99
CA ASN A 29 14.49 7.11 -19.43
C ASN A 29 13.04 7.07 -19.99
N ASP A 30 12.79 7.87 -21.02
CA ASP A 30 11.49 7.98 -21.70
C ASP A 30 11.10 6.68 -22.41
N GLY A 31 12.05 6.00 -23.06
CA GLY A 31 11.87 4.70 -23.68
C GLY A 31 11.46 3.63 -22.66
N ALA A 32 12.04 3.67 -21.45
CA ALA A 32 11.63 2.79 -20.35
C ALA A 32 10.18 3.05 -19.92
N ARG A 33 9.76 4.32 -19.82
CA ARG A 33 8.36 4.66 -19.53
C ARG A 33 7.41 4.15 -20.60
N GLN A 34 7.75 4.33 -21.87
CA GLN A 34 6.95 3.87 -23.01
C GLN A 34 6.85 2.34 -23.04
N GLY A 35 7.96 1.65 -22.84
CA GLY A 35 8.02 0.19 -22.76
C GLY A 35 7.17 -0.36 -21.62
N PHE A 36 7.31 0.20 -20.42
CA PHE A 36 6.49 -0.18 -19.27
C PHE A 36 5.00 0.12 -19.48
N ALA A 37 4.66 1.31 -19.98
CA ALA A 37 3.28 1.68 -20.30
C ALA A 37 2.64 0.69 -21.27
N LYS A 38 3.37 0.31 -22.33
CA LYS A 38 2.91 -0.68 -23.30
C LYS A 38 2.61 -2.03 -22.65
N VAL A 39 3.49 -2.53 -21.77
CA VAL A 39 3.27 -3.80 -21.03
C VAL A 39 2.01 -3.72 -20.16
N VAL A 40 1.81 -2.59 -19.49
CA VAL A 40 0.60 -2.35 -18.68
C VAL A 40 -0.66 -2.34 -19.56
N GLU A 41 -0.62 -1.70 -20.73
CA GLU A 41 -1.76 -1.61 -21.66
C GLU A 41 -2.10 -2.93 -22.35
N GLU A 42 -1.09 -3.73 -22.70
CA GLU A 42 -1.27 -5.07 -23.25
C GLU A 42 -1.93 -6.02 -22.25
N ASN A 43 -1.79 -5.73 -20.95
CA ASN A 43 -2.59 -6.34 -19.91
C ASN A 43 -4.02 -5.78 -19.96
N GLN A 44 -4.90 -6.41 -20.74
CA GLN A 44 -6.27 -5.97 -21.07
C GLN A 44 -7.17 -5.63 -19.86
N GLU A 45 -6.77 -6.00 -18.64
CA GLU A 45 -7.48 -5.67 -17.41
C GLU A 45 -7.16 -4.25 -16.88
N ILE A 46 -6.15 -3.59 -17.47
CA ILE A 46 -5.70 -2.26 -17.11
C ILE A 46 -5.94 -1.34 -18.32
N PRO A 47 -6.89 -0.39 -18.24
CA PRO A 47 -7.12 0.58 -19.30
C PRO A 47 -5.83 1.33 -19.65
N SER A 48 -5.78 1.97 -20.83
CA SER A 48 -4.73 2.91 -21.19
C SER A 48 -4.59 4.02 -20.14
N LEU A 49 -3.69 3.79 -19.19
CA LEU A 49 -3.46 4.66 -18.04
C LEU A 49 -2.38 5.69 -18.31
N PHE A 50 -1.43 5.35 -19.18
CA PHE A 50 -0.18 6.10 -19.30
C PHE A 50 0.04 6.55 -20.73
N SER A 51 0.13 7.87 -20.90
CA SER A 51 0.60 8.46 -22.16
C SER A 51 2.14 8.56 -22.24
N ALA A 52 2.85 7.90 -21.32
CA ALA A 52 4.28 8.10 -21.07
C ALA A 52 4.63 9.61 -20.92
N SER A 53 3.74 10.38 -20.28
CA SER A 53 3.90 11.82 -20.11
C SER A 53 5.17 12.16 -19.33
N PRO A 54 5.81 13.31 -19.62
CA PRO A 54 6.85 13.86 -18.74
C PRO A 54 6.35 14.18 -17.32
N ASP A 55 5.04 14.27 -17.10
CA ASP A 55 4.44 14.54 -15.78
C ASP A 55 4.24 13.28 -14.91
N LEU A 56 4.85 12.16 -15.30
CA LEU A 56 4.77 10.91 -14.56
C LEU A 56 5.47 11.05 -13.20
N ALA A 57 4.70 10.88 -12.13
CA ALA A 57 5.22 10.88 -10.76
C ALA A 57 5.31 9.45 -10.22
N LEU A 58 6.45 9.13 -9.61
CA LEU A 58 6.72 7.82 -9.01
C LEU A 58 6.99 7.97 -7.51
N TYR A 59 6.26 7.19 -6.72
CA TYR A 59 6.42 7.11 -5.28
C TYR A 59 6.71 5.68 -4.89
N VAL A 60 7.66 5.49 -3.98
CA VAL A 60 8.07 4.19 -3.45
C VAL A 60 7.70 4.09 -1.98
N GLU A 61 7.31 2.91 -1.51
CA GLU A 61 6.94 2.66 -0.10
C GLU A 61 5.81 3.59 0.39
N VAL A 62 4.73 3.66 -0.38
CA VAL A 62 3.72 4.72 -0.30
C VAL A 62 2.92 4.64 0.99
N ALA A 63 2.99 5.65 1.84
CA ALA A 63 2.32 5.66 3.14
C ALA A 63 1.15 6.66 3.21
N ALA A 64 0.40 6.82 2.11
CA ALA A 64 -0.53 7.94 1.90
C ALA A 64 -1.48 8.21 3.08
N LEU A 65 -2.08 7.19 3.70
CA LEU A 65 -2.97 7.37 4.86
C LEU A 65 -2.24 7.92 6.09
N ARG A 66 -1.01 7.46 6.36
CA ARG A 66 -0.19 7.98 7.46
C ARG A 66 0.33 9.38 7.18
N ASP A 67 0.72 9.64 5.94
CA ASP A 67 1.25 10.93 5.53
C ASP A 67 0.15 11.98 5.55
N PHE A 68 -1.05 11.65 5.06
CA PHE A 68 -2.21 12.51 5.17
C PHE A 68 -2.64 12.74 6.62
N TRP A 69 -2.63 11.69 7.46
CA TRP A 69 -2.87 11.85 8.91
C TRP A 69 -1.90 12.83 9.59
N ARG A 70 -0.63 12.86 9.16
CA ARG A 70 0.37 13.84 9.61
C ARG A 70 0.11 15.23 9.02
N HIS A 71 -0.34 15.30 7.76
CA HIS A 71 -0.72 16.55 7.11
C HIS A 71 -1.89 17.26 7.83
N LEU A 72 -2.82 16.52 8.45
CA LEU A 72 -3.89 17.09 9.26
C LEU A 72 -3.40 17.89 10.49
N GLY A 73 -2.13 17.75 10.87
CA GLY A 73 -1.47 18.56 11.91
C GLY A 73 -0.49 17.76 12.77
N ASN A 74 0.29 18.47 13.59
CA ASN A 74 1.28 17.84 14.47
C ASN A 74 0.58 16.93 15.51
N PRO A 75 0.88 15.61 15.56
CA PRO A 75 0.26 14.69 16.51
C PRO A 75 0.58 14.95 17.98
N ASN A 76 1.59 15.77 18.25
CA ASN A 76 1.92 16.21 19.60
C ASN A 76 1.28 17.55 19.98
N SER A 77 0.60 18.21 19.04
CA SER A 77 -0.11 19.46 19.30
C SER A 77 -1.35 19.20 20.14
N LYS A 78 -1.62 20.11 21.09
CA LYS A 78 -2.87 20.19 21.84
C LYS A 78 -3.90 21.13 21.20
N ASN A 79 -3.75 21.41 19.90
CA ASN A 79 -4.66 22.30 19.20
C ASN A 79 -6.01 21.57 18.98
N PRO A 80 -7.12 22.04 19.58
CA PRO A 80 -8.43 21.41 19.42
C PRO A 80 -8.88 21.34 17.95
N ASP A 81 -8.47 22.29 17.11
CA ASP A 81 -8.81 22.27 15.68
C ASP A 81 -8.13 21.11 14.94
N VAL A 82 -6.91 20.73 15.35
CA VAL A 82 -6.18 19.58 14.76
C VAL A 82 -6.84 18.28 15.18
N GLU A 83 -7.25 18.18 16.44
CA GLU A 83 -7.98 17.03 16.96
C GLU A 83 -9.32 16.84 16.26
N GLU A 84 -10.12 17.90 16.16
CA GLU A 84 -11.40 17.90 15.47
C GLU A 84 -11.26 17.49 13.99
N LYS A 85 -10.26 18.03 13.26
CA LYS A 85 -9.98 17.61 11.88
C LYS A 85 -9.70 16.11 11.78
N ARG A 86 -8.96 15.55 12.74
CA ARG A 86 -8.62 14.12 12.75
C ARG A 86 -9.77 13.25 13.19
N LEU A 87 -10.59 13.69 14.14
CA LEU A 87 -11.82 12.99 14.52
C LEU A 87 -12.78 12.91 13.33
N ARG A 88 -12.98 14.00 12.59
CA ARG A 88 -13.77 13.99 11.35
C ARG A 88 -13.21 13.04 10.30
N PHE A 89 -11.90 13.06 10.09
CA PHE A 89 -11.23 12.14 9.17
C PHE A 89 -11.40 10.67 9.59
N LEU A 90 -11.24 10.39 10.88
CA LEU A 90 -11.37 9.06 11.44
C LEU A 90 -12.81 8.55 11.39
N ARG A 91 -13.79 9.42 11.62
CA ARG A 91 -15.22 9.09 11.48
C ARG A 91 -15.53 8.61 10.07
N LYS A 92 -15.10 9.34 9.04
CA LYS A 92 -15.21 8.88 7.64
C LYS A 92 -14.51 7.52 7.42
N ALA A 93 -13.33 7.33 7.99
CA ALA A 93 -12.60 6.07 7.85
C ALA A 93 -13.33 4.88 8.53
N VAL A 94 -14.01 5.11 9.65
CA VAL A 94 -14.86 4.12 10.32
C VAL A 94 -16.14 3.86 9.53
N ASP A 95 -16.72 4.89 8.91
CA ASP A 95 -17.88 4.73 8.01
C ASP A 95 -17.52 3.84 6.81
N TRP A 96 -16.35 4.03 6.22
CA TRP A 96 -15.81 3.10 5.22
C TRP A 96 -15.66 1.68 5.78
N ALA A 97 -15.07 1.52 6.97
CA ALA A 97 -14.86 0.21 7.57
C ALA A 97 -16.19 -0.53 7.79
N ASN A 98 -17.27 0.20 8.07
CA ASN A 98 -18.63 -0.30 8.18
C ASN A 98 -19.22 -0.82 6.86
N THR A 99 -18.72 -0.36 5.71
CA THR A 99 -19.12 -0.89 4.39
C THR A 99 -18.41 -2.19 4.00
N LEU A 100 -17.39 -2.61 4.73
CA LEU A 100 -16.64 -3.82 4.40
C LEU A 100 -17.50 -5.07 4.59
N ASP A 101 -17.58 -5.88 3.54
CA ASP A 101 -18.08 -7.25 3.62
C ASP A 101 -17.02 -8.15 4.27
N LEU A 102 -17.45 -8.94 5.24
CA LEU A 102 -16.64 -9.93 5.94
C LEU A 102 -17.05 -11.37 5.58
N GLY A 103 -17.75 -11.57 4.46
CA GLY A 103 -18.02 -12.90 3.88
C GLY A 103 -19.07 -13.70 4.66
N GLY A 104 -20.27 -13.14 4.82
CA GLY A 104 -21.41 -13.84 5.46
C GLY A 104 -21.97 -13.16 6.71
N ALA A 105 -21.41 -12.01 7.08
CA ALA A 105 -21.83 -11.18 8.21
C ALA A 105 -23.07 -10.30 7.91
N LYS A 106 -24.06 -10.80 7.15
CA LYS A 106 -25.29 -10.03 6.87
C LYS A 106 -26.01 -9.72 8.19
N GLY A 107 -26.29 -8.44 8.42
CA GLY A 107 -26.94 -7.97 9.65
C GLY A 107 -26.02 -7.79 10.87
N CYS A 108 -24.69 -7.85 10.71
CA CYS A 108 -23.78 -7.51 11.81
C CYS A 108 -23.90 -6.02 12.17
N ALA A 109 -23.87 -5.74 13.47
CA ALA A 109 -23.87 -4.37 13.99
C ALA A 109 -22.76 -3.53 13.33
N LEU A 110 -23.07 -2.26 13.08
CA LEU A 110 -22.08 -1.28 12.66
C LEU A 110 -21.20 -0.90 13.86
N ILE A 111 -19.99 -0.42 13.59
CA ILE A 111 -19.13 0.19 14.59
C ILE A 111 -19.79 1.50 15.06
N PRO A 112 -20.22 1.61 16.33
CA PRO A 112 -20.77 2.85 16.85
C PRO A 112 -19.62 3.80 17.16
N PHE A 113 -19.40 4.82 16.33
CA PHE A 113 -18.26 5.71 16.48
C PHE A 113 -18.26 6.45 17.83
N GLU A 114 -19.43 6.81 18.34
CA GLU A 114 -19.59 7.47 19.64
C GLU A 114 -19.06 6.61 20.79
N LEU A 115 -19.18 5.28 20.68
CA LEU A 115 -18.61 4.35 21.65
C LEU A 115 -17.08 4.41 21.59
N LEU A 116 -16.49 4.39 20.39
CA LEU A 116 -15.04 4.53 20.22
C LEU A 116 -14.54 5.89 20.72
N GLU A 117 -15.27 6.97 20.45
CA GLU A 117 -14.86 8.32 20.81
C GLU A 117 -14.91 8.55 22.32
N LYS A 118 -15.95 8.06 23.01
CA LYS A 118 -16.24 8.46 24.40
C LYS A 118 -15.89 7.40 25.45
N SER A 119 -15.66 6.15 25.07
CA SER A 119 -15.48 5.09 26.06
C SER A 119 -14.06 5.07 26.65
N PRO A 120 -13.91 4.89 27.97
CA PRO A 120 -12.64 4.58 28.59
C PRO A 120 -11.99 3.34 27.97
N GLY A 121 -10.66 3.34 27.83
CA GLY A 121 -9.92 2.23 27.23
C GLY A 121 -10.09 2.10 25.71
N SER A 122 -10.69 3.10 25.05
CA SER A 122 -10.82 3.12 23.61
C SER A 122 -9.46 3.08 22.90
N PRO A 123 -9.31 2.31 21.81
CA PRO A 123 -8.10 2.29 21.00
C PRO A 123 -7.80 3.64 20.34
N LEU A 124 -8.79 4.57 20.28
CA LEU A 124 -8.62 5.88 19.67
C LEU A 124 -7.68 6.78 20.44
N TRP A 125 -7.56 6.60 21.75
CA TRP A 125 -6.87 7.53 22.62
C TRP A 125 -5.64 6.89 23.26
N THR A 126 -4.60 7.69 23.52
CA THR A 126 -3.57 7.27 24.48
C THR A 126 -4.20 7.01 25.83
N GLU A 127 -3.81 5.93 26.50
CA GLU A 127 -4.02 5.84 27.95
C GLU A 127 -3.33 7.04 28.61
N GLY A 128 -4.11 7.91 29.26
CA GLY A 128 -3.55 9.03 30.01
C GLY A 128 -2.60 8.49 31.07
N GLY A 129 -1.29 8.65 30.85
CA GLY A 129 -0.29 8.16 31.79
C GLY A 129 -0.42 8.84 33.15
N LYS A 130 0.18 8.23 34.19
CA LYS A 130 0.18 8.72 35.59
C LYS A 130 0.65 10.18 35.77
N SER A 131 1.28 10.77 34.75
CA SER A 131 1.69 12.17 34.70
C SER A 131 0.79 12.99 33.75
N SER A 132 -0.44 13.28 34.20
CA SER A 132 -1.26 14.47 33.86
C SER A 132 -1.39 14.97 32.40
N HIS A 133 -1.07 14.19 31.38
CA HIS A 133 -1.31 14.58 29.99
C HIS A 133 -2.69 14.09 29.55
N GLU A 134 -3.53 15.03 29.12
CA GLU A 134 -4.80 14.78 28.45
C GLU A 134 -4.64 13.69 27.38
N PRO A 135 -5.62 12.80 27.21
CA PRO A 135 -5.60 11.77 26.17
C PRO A 135 -5.36 12.39 24.80
N LYS A 136 -4.52 11.75 23.97
CA LYS A 136 -4.23 12.17 22.60
C LYS A 136 -4.79 11.16 21.62
N LEU A 137 -5.39 11.66 20.53
CA LEU A 137 -5.90 10.81 19.47
C LEU A 137 -4.77 10.08 18.73
N TRP A 138 -4.83 8.74 18.69
CA TRP A 138 -3.92 7.86 17.99
C TRP A 138 -4.31 7.66 16.53
N SER A 139 -3.30 7.63 15.66
CA SER A 139 -3.47 7.14 14.29
C SER A 139 -3.90 5.67 14.33
N PRO A 140 -4.81 5.22 13.44
CA PRO A 140 -5.19 3.81 13.33
C PRO A 140 -4.02 2.84 13.21
N ALA A 141 -2.92 3.26 12.57
CA ALA A 141 -1.69 2.49 12.49
C ALA A 141 -1.13 2.03 13.86
N ARG A 142 -1.42 2.79 14.93
CA ARG A 142 -0.91 2.57 16.29
C ARG A 142 -1.82 1.75 17.18
N TRP A 143 -3.06 1.47 16.76
CA TRP A 143 -3.97 0.65 17.56
C TRP A 143 -3.36 -0.74 17.79
N SER A 144 -3.52 -1.30 18.98
CA SER A 144 -3.05 -2.67 19.26
C SER A 144 -4.13 -3.67 18.84
N MET A 145 -3.72 -4.80 18.25
CA MET A 145 -4.68 -5.85 17.87
C MET A 145 -5.44 -6.36 19.11
N LYS A 146 -4.70 -6.63 20.19
CA LYS A 146 -5.26 -7.00 21.49
C LYS A 146 -6.26 -5.97 22.02
N GLY A 147 -5.95 -4.68 21.95
CA GLY A 147 -6.86 -3.63 22.40
C GLY A 147 -8.15 -3.57 21.56
N LEU A 148 -8.07 -3.81 20.24
CA LEU A 148 -9.25 -3.92 19.38
C LEU A 148 -10.11 -5.15 19.73
N ASP A 149 -9.49 -6.27 20.09
CA ASP A 149 -10.18 -7.50 20.47
C ASP A 149 -10.84 -7.43 21.86
N GLU A 150 -10.21 -6.73 22.82
CA GLU A 150 -10.68 -6.60 24.20
C GLU A 150 -11.68 -5.45 24.41
N PHE A 151 -11.69 -4.46 23.53
CA PHE A 151 -12.65 -3.35 23.58
C PHE A 151 -14.08 -3.89 23.35
N PRO A 152 -15.14 -3.36 24.02
CA PRO A 152 -16.49 -3.94 24.03
C PRO A 152 -17.25 -3.73 22.71
N LEU A 153 -16.72 -4.32 21.64
CA LEU A 153 -17.28 -4.37 20.30
C LEU A 153 -17.68 -5.81 19.98
N SER A 154 -18.61 -5.94 19.03
CA SER A 154 -18.84 -7.25 18.41
C SER A 154 -17.57 -7.70 17.66
N LYS A 155 -17.32 -9.02 17.58
CA LYS A 155 -16.18 -9.56 16.82
C LYS A 155 -16.12 -9.03 15.37
N PRO A 156 -17.23 -8.92 14.62
CA PRO A 156 -17.22 -8.28 13.29
C PRO A 156 -16.76 -6.82 13.31
N CYS A 157 -17.17 -6.02 14.30
CA CYS A 157 -16.72 -4.63 14.44
C CYS A 157 -15.21 -4.55 14.72
N ALA A 158 -14.69 -5.39 15.62
CA ALA A 158 -13.25 -5.47 15.89
C ALA A 158 -12.47 -5.81 14.61
N LYS A 159 -12.91 -6.82 13.83
CA LYS A 159 -12.29 -7.20 12.55
C LYS A 159 -12.28 -6.07 11.52
N ARG A 160 -13.36 -5.27 11.42
CA ARG A 160 -13.40 -4.09 10.54
C ARG A 160 -12.37 -3.04 10.95
N LEU A 161 -12.22 -2.77 12.26
CA LEU A 161 -11.19 -1.86 12.76
C LEU A 161 -9.77 -2.40 12.55
N MET A 162 -9.57 -3.71 12.61
CA MET A 162 -8.29 -4.34 12.27
C MET A 162 -7.92 -4.13 10.80
N ARG A 163 -8.87 -4.29 9.87
CA ARG A 163 -8.65 -3.98 8.44
C ARG A 163 -8.31 -2.52 8.22
N LEU A 164 -9.02 -1.60 8.89
CA LEU A 164 -8.69 -0.18 8.88
C LEU A 164 -7.27 0.09 9.39
N ARG A 165 -6.87 -0.53 10.51
CA ARG A 165 -5.51 -0.46 11.03
C ARG A 165 -4.48 -0.97 10.03
N TRP A 166 -4.75 -2.10 9.37
CA TRP A 166 -3.84 -2.66 8.37
C TRP A 166 -3.69 -1.75 7.16
N ALA A 167 -4.78 -1.17 6.64
CA ALA A 167 -4.73 -0.19 5.57
C ALA A 167 -3.86 1.02 5.93
N PHE A 168 -3.91 1.51 7.18
CA PHE A 168 -3.03 2.58 7.66
C PHE A 168 -1.57 2.15 7.84
N ASN A 169 -1.27 0.87 8.02
CA ASN A 169 0.10 0.39 8.22
C ASN A 169 0.78 -0.03 6.92
N ALA A 170 -0.01 -0.57 6.00
CA ALA A 170 0.43 -1.06 4.71
C ALA A 170 1.10 0.06 3.91
N LYS A 171 2.05 -0.37 3.09
CA LYS A 171 2.81 0.46 2.18
C LYS A 171 2.88 -0.29 0.86
N PRO A 172 2.06 0.10 -0.12
CA PRO A 172 2.24 -0.40 -1.47
C PRO A 172 3.66 -0.05 -1.95
N ASP A 173 4.27 -0.95 -2.71
CA ASP A 173 5.69 -0.83 -3.06
C ASP A 173 5.95 0.34 -4.00
N ILE A 174 5.12 0.51 -5.03
CA ILE A 174 5.21 1.61 -6.00
C ILE A 174 3.81 2.19 -6.25
N LEU A 175 3.71 3.51 -6.34
CA LEU A 175 2.60 4.22 -6.95
C LEU A 175 3.12 5.04 -8.12
N VAL A 176 2.59 4.75 -9.30
CA VAL A 176 2.77 5.55 -10.51
C VAL A 176 1.56 6.48 -10.65
N LEU A 177 1.76 7.78 -10.84
CA LEU A 177 0.68 8.75 -11.07
C LEU A 177 0.92 9.54 -12.36
N GLU A 178 -0.14 9.73 -13.13
CA GLU A 178 -0.19 10.64 -14.28
C GLU A 178 -1.51 11.44 -14.20
N GLY A 179 -1.42 12.68 -13.72
CA GLY A 179 -2.59 13.51 -13.40
C GLY A 179 -3.43 12.89 -12.28
N ARG A 180 -4.68 12.51 -12.58
CA ARG A 180 -5.61 11.83 -11.65
C ARG A 180 -5.70 10.32 -11.87
N ARG A 181 -4.86 9.77 -12.73
CA ARG A 181 -4.81 8.32 -12.98
C ARG A 181 -3.59 7.75 -12.28
N GLY A 182 -3.71 6.52 -11.79
CA GLY A 182 -2.61 5.88 -11.09
C GLY A 182 -2.57 4.37 -11.23
N LEU A 183 -1.38 3.83 -10.99
CA LEU A 183 -1.13 2.40 -10.86
C LEU A 183 -0.42 2.16 -9.54
N LEU A 184 -1.08 1.43 -8.66
CA LEU A 184 -0.53 0.91 -7.43
C LEU A 184 0.04 -0.48 -7.71
N ILE A 185 1.33 -0.66 -7.48
CA ILE A 185 2.03 -1.91 -7.74
C ILE A 185 2.44 -2.51 -6.41
N GLU A 186 2.03 -3.75 -6.19
CA GLU A 186 2.55 -4.61 -5.13
C GLU A 186 3.49 -5.63 -5.76
N ALA A 187 4.76 -5.54 -5.45
CA ALA A 187 5.82 -6.31 -6.05
C ALA A 187 6.19 -7.53 -5.19
N LYS A 188 6.57 -8.60 -5.86
CA LYS A 188 7.07 -9.85 -5.26
C LYS A 188 8.23 -10.38 -6.07
N VAL A 189 9.34 -10.61 -5.39
CA VAL A 189 10.55 -11.17 -6.01
C VAL A 189 10.66 -12.63 -5.64
N GLU A 190 10.54 -13.01 -4.37
CA GLU A 190 10.63 -14.44 -4.00
C GLU A 190 9.37 -14.96 -3.32
N SER A 191 8.70 -14.10 -2.57
CA SER A 191 7.56 -14.52 -1.74
C SER A 191 6.25 -14.55 -2.52
N GLY A 192 5.39 -15.52 -2.20
CA GLY A 192 3.98 -15.46 -2.57
C GLY A 192 3.24 -14.35 -1.80
N GLY A 193 1.95 -14.20 -2.07
CA GLY A 193 1.10 -13.30 -1.28
C GLY A 193 1.08 -13.70 0.20
N GLY A 194 1.39 -12.75 1.08
CA GLY A 194 1.35 -12.98 2.52
C GLY A 194 -0.07 -12.98 3.06
N SER A 195 -0.38 -13.97 3.90
CA SER A 195 -1.59 -13.98 4.74
C SER A 195 -1.26 -14.42 6.16
N ASN A 196 -2.11 -14.08 7.13
CA ASN A 196 -1.95 -14.53 8.51
C ASN A 196 -3.26 -15.08 9.11
N ARG A 197 -3.16 -15.70 10.29
CA ARG A 197 -4.30 -16.32 11.00
C ARG A 197 -5.36 -15.32 11.48
N ASP A 198 -5.00 -14.04 11.58
CA ASP A 198 -5.92 -12.98 12.00
C ASP A 198 -6.82 -12.52 10.85
N GLY A 199 -6.62 -13.08 9.65
CA GLY A 199 -7.37 -12.72 8.44
C GLY A 199 -6.74 -11.57 7.65
N TYR A 200 -5.47 -11.23 7.94
CA TYR A 200 -4.70 -10.37 7.04
C TYR A 200 -4.49 -11.12 5.73
N ASP A 201 -4.84 -10.48 4.63
CA ASP A 201 -4.48 -10.87 3.28
C ASP A 201 -3.91 -9.63 2.59
N GLN A 202 -2.73 -9.78 2.02
CA GLN A 202 -2.00 -8.65 1.46
C GLN A 202 -2.75 -8.00 0.29
N VAL A 203 -3.27 -8.81 -0.65
CA VAL A 203 -3.97 -8.29 -1.83
C VAL A 203 -5.28 -7.63 -1.43
N GLN A 204 -6.03 -8.24 -0.51
CA GLN A 204 -7.22 -7.63 0.05
C GLN A 204 -6.90 -6.32 0.77
N THR A 205 -5.80 -6.27 1.52
CA THR A 205 -5.37 -5.03 2.19
C THR A 205 -5.04 -3.94 1.18
N GLN A 206 -4.42 -4.26 0.04
CA GLN A 206 -4.16 -3.29 -1.03
C GLN A 206 -5.47 -2.77 -1.66
N ARG A 207 -6.47 -3.63 -1.86
CA ARG A 207 -7.80 -3.19 -2.30
C ARG A 207 -8.49 -2.31 -1.28
N ASP A 208 -8.34 -2.65 -0.01
CA ASP A 208 -8.88 -1.88 1.10
C ASP A 208 -8.29 -0.48 1.13
N ILE A 209 -6.98 -0.36 0.92
CA ILE A 209 -6.28 0.92 0.80
C ILE A 209 -6.88 1.77 -0.32
N LEU A 210 -7.02 1.22 -1.53
CA LEU A 210 -7.58 1.97 -2.67
C LEU A 210 -9.05 2.38 -2.43
N SER A 211 -9.86 1.46 -1.91
CA SER A 211 -11.25 1.73 -1.55
C SER A 211 -11.35 2.84 -0.50
N LEU A 212 -10.48 2.79 0.52
CA LEU A 212 -10.42 3.77 1.58
C LEU A 212 -9.93 5.14 1.08
N TRP A 213 -8.91 5.18 0.21
CA TRP A 213 -8.42 6.43 -0.40
C TRP A 213 -9.52 7.15 -1.16
N LYS A 214 -10.27 6.40 -1.98
CA LYS A 214 -11.41 6.93 -2.72
C LYS A 214 -12.51 7.42 -1.77
N HIS A 215 -12.84 6.65 -0.74
CA HIS A 215 -13.87 7.04 0.24
C HIS A 215 -13.48 8.31 1.02
N LEU A 216 -12.20 8.46 1.34
CA LEU A 216 -11.68 9.62 2.06
C LEU A 216 -11.43 10.84 1.17
N GLU A 217 -11.54 10.69 -0.15
CA GLU A 217 -11.29 11.74 -1.14
C GLU A 217 -9.90 12.37 -0.94
N LEU A 218 -8.87 11.52 -0.77
CA LEU A 218 -7.51 12.00 -0.52
C LEU A 218 -7.04 12.88 -1.70
N PRO A 219 -6.59 14.13 -1.46
CA PRO A 219 -6.17 15.03 -2.52
C PRO A 219 -5.07 14.43 -3.40
N GLY A 220 -5.24 14.48 -4.72
CA GLY A 220 -4.30 13.92 -5.69
C GLY A 220 -4.42 12.41 -5.90
N LEU A 221 -5.29 11.73 -5.13
CA LEU A 221 -5.60 10.31 -5.25
C LEU A 221 -7.10 10.07 -5.47
N ASP A 222 -7.83 11.12 -5.86
CA ASP A 222 -9.28 11.16 -6.03
C ASP A 222 -9.77 10.62 -7.39
N GLY A 223 -8.85 10.24 -8.28
CA GLY A 223 -9.20 9.67 -9.58
C GLY A 223 -9.08 8.15 -9.64
N THR A 224 -8.79 7.63 -10.83
CA THR A 224 -8.80 6.19 -11.09
C THR A 224 -7.43 5.60 -10.80
N ILE A 225 -7.31 4.83 -9.72
CA ILE A 225 -6.09 4.11 -9.36
C ILE A 225 -6.36 2.61 -9.48
N HIS A 226 -5.55 1.92 -10.28
CA HIS A 226 -5.61 0.48 -10.45
C HIS A 226 -4.60 -0.21 -9.53
N LEU A 227 -4.95 -1.39 -9.03
CA LEU A 227 -4.00 -2.26 -8.32
C LEU A 227 -3.46 -3.30 -9.29
N VAL A 228 -2.14 -3.48 -9.29
CA VAL A 228 -1.44 -4.53 -10.03
C VAL A 228 -0.52 -5.27 -9.08
N THR A 229 -0.41 -6.57 -9.31
CA THR A 229 0.65 -7.37 -8.71
C THR A 229 1.78 -7.58 -9.71
N LEU A 230 3.03 -7.39 -9.28
CA LEU A 230 4.21 -7.64 -10.09
C LEU A 230 4.98 -8.82 -9.47
N GLY A 231 5.11 -9.93 -10.18
CA GLY A 231 5.75 -11.13 -9.66
C GLY A 231 6.61 -11.87 -10.67
N LYS A 232 7.09 -13.06 -10.32
CA LYS A 232 7.93 -13.88 -11.22
C LYS A 232 7.16 -14.73 -12.23
N GLY A 233 5.88 -14.98 -12.02
CA GLY A 233 5.20 -15.99 -12.81
C GLY A 233 3.70 -16.00 -12.66
N ARG A 234 3.18 -16.88 -11.80
CA ARG A 234 1.72 -16.99 -11.63
C ARG A 234 1.19 -15.79 -10.83
N PRO A 235 -0.04 -15.34 -11.14
CA PRO A 235 -0.73 -14.32 -10.37
C PRO A 235 -0.73 -14.64 -8.87
N LEU A 236 -0.40 -13.65 -8.05
CA LEU A 236 -0.49 -13.75 -6.58
C LEU A 236 -1.93 -13.97 -6.12
N ASN A 237 -2.88 -13.44 -6.89
CA ASN A 237 -4.31 -13.61 -6.73
C ASN A 237 -4.96 -13.59 -8.12
N LYS A 238 -6.02 -14.38 -8.33
CA LYS A 238 -6.82 -14.42 -9.56
C LYS A 238 -7.64 -13.14 -9.81
N GLU A 239 -7.81 -12.31 -8.80
CA GLU A 239 -8.71 -11.17 -8.81
C GLU A 239 -7.99 -9.82 -9.03
N ALA A 240 -6.66 -9.81 -9.13
CA ALA A 240 -5.90 -8.60 -9.42
C ALA A 240 -5.09 -8.81 -10.71
N PRO A 241 -5.03 -7.81 -11.60
CA PRO A 241 -4.15 -7.88 -12.75
C PRO A 241 -2.71 -8.20 -12.33
N HIS A 242 -2.07 -9.03 -13.14
CA HIS A 242 -0.74 -9.55 -12.85
C HIS A 242 0.23 -9.25 -13.99
N LEU A 243 1.35 -8.63 -13.64
CA LEU A 243 2.51 -8.47 -14.51
C LEU A 243 3.62 -9.38 -14.01
N THR A 244 4.46 -9.83 -14.92
CA THR A 244 5.71 -10.50 -14.56
C THR A 244 6.88 -9.53 -14.67
N TRP A 245 7.90 -9.70 -13.82
CA TRP A 245 9.15 -8.96 -13.95
C TRP A 245 9.73 -9.13 -15.36
N GLN A 246 9.72 -10.35 -15.90
CA GLN A 246 10.18 -10.67 -17.25
C GLN A 246 9.47 -9.81 -18.28
N SER A 247 8.12 -9.79 -18.27
CA SER A 247 7.35 -8.99 -19.23
C SER A 247 7.65 -7.50 -19.14
N VAL A 248 7.86 -6.99 -17.93
CA VAL A 248 8.22 -5.59 -17.68
C VAL A 248 9.63 -5.28 -18.19
N LEU A 249 10.60 -6.13 -17.90
CA LEU A 249 11.99 -5.93 -18.31
C LEU A 249 12.17 -6.07 -19.83
N GLU A 250 11.51 -7.05 -20.44
CA GLU A 250 11.46 -7.22 -21.90
C GLU A 250 10.79 -6.02 -22.57
N GLY A 251 9.67 -5.53 -22.03
CA GLY A 251 8.97 -4.38 -22.56
C GLY A 251 9.76 -3.07 -22.42
N ILE A 252 10.48 -2.89 -21.31
CA ILE A 252 11.39 -1.74 -21.13
C ILE A 252 12.56 -1.82 -22.12
N GLY A 253 13.12 -3.00 -22.34
CA GLY A 253 14.29 -3.19 -23.20
C GLY A 253 15.60 -2.75 -22.53
N LYS A 254 16.66 -3.54 -22.73
CA LYS A 254 17.98 -3.33 -22.11
C LYS A 254 18.58 -1.96 -22.46
N GLU A 255 18.37 -1.49 -23.68
CA GLU A 255 18.88 -0.21 -24.19
C GLU A 255 18.31 1.01 -23.45
N ASN A 256 17.20 0.84 -22.74
CA ASN A 256 16.56 1.88 -21.96
C ASN A 256 16.92 1.83 -20.46
N MET A 257 17.84 0.95 -20.08
CA MET A 257 18.37 0.83 -18.72
C MET A 257 19.84 1.24 -18.69
N ASP A 258 20.29 1.87 -17.61
CA ASP A 258 21.71 2.06 -17.38
C ASP A 258 22.39 0.69 -17.10
N GLN A 259 23.71 0.65 -17.27
CA GLN A 259 24.48 -0.58 -17.12
C GLN A 259 24.31 -1.21 -15.73
N PHE A 260 24.32 -0.41 -14.66
CA PHE A 260 24.24 -0.94 -13.31
C PHE A 260 22.87 -1.56 -13.04
N THR A 261 21.80 -0.88 -13.44
CA THR A 261 20.44 -1.40 -13.24
C THR A 261 20.21 -2.68 -14.04
N TRP A 262 20.63 -2.72 -15.31
CA TRP A 262 20.54 -3.94 -16.13
C TRP A 262 21.33 -5.11 -15.52
N GLU A 263 22.55 -4.87 -15.06
CA GLU A 263 23.37 -5.89 -14.41
C GLU A 263 22.70 -6.43 -13.14
N CYS A 264 22.05 -5.58 -12.34
CA CYS A 264 21.34 -6.03 -11.14
C CYS A 264 20.15 -6.95 -11.46
N PHE A 265 19.36 -6.63 -12.49
CA PHE A 265 18.26 -7.50 -12.93
C PHE A 265 18.78 -8.83 -13.49
N ARG A 266 19.75 -8.77 -14.43
CA ARG A 266 20.37 -9.96 -15.04
C ARG A 266 21.02 -10.89 -14.01
N ASP A 267 21.79 -10.34 -13.07
CA ASP A 267 22.53 -11.13 -12.09
C ASP A 267 21.60 -11.84 -11.10
N SER A 268 20.37 -11.35 -10.95
CA SER A 268 19.34 -12.01 -10.16
C SER A 268 18.81 -13.25 -10.88
N GLU A 269 18.50 -13.15 -12.19
CA GLU A 269 18.12 -14.30 -13.03
C GLU A 269 19.16 -15.42 -12.99
N ALA A 270 20.44 -15.06 -13.08
CA ALA A 270 21.55 -16.02 -13.05
C ALA A 270 21.61 -16.88 -11.77
N LEU A 271 20.91 -16.48 -10.70
CA LEU A 271 20.88 -17.18 -9.42
C LEU A 271 19.55 -17.89 -9.16
N GLY A 272 18.76 -18.12 -10.21
CA GLY A 272 17.46 -18.77 -10.11
C GLY A 272 16.39 -17.87 -9.49
N VAL A 273 16.67 -16.57 -9.38
CA VAL A 273 15.61 -15.58 -9.24
C VAL A 273 15.09 -15.33 -10.64
N ASP A 274 14.26 -16.24 -11.19
CA ASP A 274 13.61 -16.04 -12.50
C ASP A 274 12.82 -14.72 -12.43
N LEU A 275 13.41 -13.62 -12.91
CA LEU A 275 12.75 -12.32 -13.01
C LEU A 275 12.07 -12.27 -14.36
#